data_AF-A0A966D972-F1
#
_entry.id   AF-A0A966D972-F1
#
_cell.length_a   1.000
_cell.length_b   1.000
_cell.length_c   1.000
_cell.angle_alpha   90.00
_cell.angle_beta   90.00
_cell.angle_gamma   90.00
#
_symmetry.space_group_name_H-M   'P 1'
#
loop_
_entity.id
_entity.type
_entity.pdbx_description
1 polymer ?
#
loop_
_entity_poly.entity_id
_entity_poly.type
_entity_poly.pdbx_seq_one_letter_code
_entity_poly.pdbx_strand_id
1 'polypeptide(L)'
;MMNMVEAQKQTFGVEIEMNNITRRDAAKLAAEFFGTGRYEDTARRNGYCTWSAWMADGREFKFQKDVSIAGPDSQKCEMVTPILTYEDMETLQELVRILRKAGARSDASRGCGVHIHIGAKGHTPQTLRNLANIMASHESLIAEALDLDHGRMNRYCKTVDPKFLEVLNKKKPDTMAGFADIWYTTQDAEYGRSQHYNSSRYHMLNYHATFSKGTIEYRLFEFEAPKDGKQNGLHAG
;
A
#
# COMPACT_ATOMS: atom_id res chain seq x y z
N MET A 1 -15.36 -2.85 19.72
CA MET A 1 -15.69 -2.53 18.31
C MET A 1 -15.40 -1.05 18.15
N MET A 2 -14.46 -0.68 17.30
CA MET A 2 -14.07 0.72 17.10
C MET A 2 -15.28 1.48 16.55
N ASN A 3 -15.68 2.58 17.17
CA ASN A 3 -16.81 3.36 16.68
C ASN A 3 -16.38 4.20 15.44
N MET A 4 -17.34 4.64 14.63
CA MET A 4 -17.04 5.43 13.41
C MET A 4 -16.20 6.68 13.68
N VAL A 5 -16.36 7.30 14.86
CA VAL A 5 -15.61 8.50 15.28
C VAL A 5 -14.13 8.19 15.53
N GLU A 6 -13.79 7.00 16.02
CA GLU A 6 -12.41 6.53 16.14
C GLU A 6 -11.84 6.13 14.78
N ALA A 7 -12.62 5.51 13.89
CA ALA A 7 -12.20 5.18 12.53
C ALA A 7 -11.81 6.42 11.72
N GLN A 8 -12.54 7.52 11.88
CA GLN A 8 -12.24 8.80 11.23
C GLN A 8 -10.96 9.47 11.75
N LYS A 9 -10.48 9.12 12.95
CA LYS A 9 -9.21 9.64 13.50
C LYS A 9 -7.99 8.91 12.97
N GLN A 10 -8.17 7.77 12.30
CA GLN A 10 -7.05 6.99 11.81
C GLN A 10 -6.54 7.59 10.50
N THR A 11 -5.24 7.84 10.45
CA THR A 11 -4.59 8.28 9.22
C THR A 11 -4.31 7.09 8.33
N PHE A 12 -4.36 7.29 7.03
CA PHE A 12 -3.96 6.28 6.06
C PHE A 12 -3.10 6.86 4.94
N GLY A 13 -2.48 5.99 4.16
CA GLY A 13 -1.79 6.33 2.92
C GLY A 13 -1.94 5.18 1.94
N VAL A 14 -1.86 5.47 0.65
CA VAL A 14 -2.05 4.47 -0.41
C VAL A 14 -0.90 4.56 -1.41
N GLU A 15 -0.39 3.41 -1.81
CA GLU A 15 0.52 3.23 -2.95
C GLU A 15 -0.28 2.50 -4.04
N ILE A 16 -0.45 3.10 -5.22
CA ILE A 16 -1.18 2.50 -6.36
C ILE A 16 -0.23 2.34 -7.54
N GLU A 17 0.10 1.10 -7.87
CA GLU A 17 0.94 0.75 -9.02
C GLU A 17 0.12 0.80 -10.31
N MET A 18 0.65 1.39 -11.38
CA MET A 18 -0.02 1.53 -12.67
C MET A 18 0.98 1.62 -13.85
N ASN A 19 0.48 1.34 -15.05
CA ASN A 19 1.17 1.51 -16.31
C ASN A 19 0.32 2.32 -17.31
N ASN A 20 0.78 2.46 -18.55
CA ASN A 20 0.08 3.16 -19.64
C ASN A 20 -0.10 4.67 -19.43
N ILE A 21 0.62 5.25 -18.46
CA ILE A 21 0.74 6.69 -18.22
C ILE A 21 2.17 6.98 -17.76
N THR A 22 2.75 8.10 -18.19
CA THR A 22 4.07 8.49 -17.67
C THR A 22 3.94 9.11 -16.28
N ARG A 23 4.98 8.98 -15.44
CA ARG A 23 5.02 9.62 -14.11
C ARG A 23 4.80 11.13 -14.18
N ARG A 24 5.35 11.78 -15.21
CA ARG A 24 5.17 13.22 -15.48
C ARG A 24 3.72 13.55 -15.80
N ASP A 25 3.08 12.80 -16.69
CA ASP A 25 1.70 13.08 -17.10
C ASP A 25 0.72 12.79 -15.96
N ALA A 26 0.97 11.74 -15.16
CA ALA A 26 0.19 11.45 -13.96
C ALA A 26 0.29 12.59 -12.92
N ALA A 27 1.51 13.09 -12.66
CA ALA A 27 1.73 14.23 -11.77
C ALA A 27 1.06 15.52 -12.30
N LYS A 28 1.13 15.75 -13.61
CA LYS A 28 0.46 16.89 -14.25
C LYS A 28 -1.05 16.83 -14.05
N LEU A 29 -1.69 15.70 -14.34
CA LEU A 29 -3.13 15.51 -14.15
C LEU A 29 -3.54 15.71 -12.67
N ALA A 30 -2.73 15.22 -11.73
CA ALA A 30 -2.98 15.41 -10.31
C ALA A 30 -2.92 16.90 -9.93
N ALA A 31 -1.91 17.64 -10.41
CA ALA A 31 -1.79 19.06 -10.15
C ALA A 31 -2.91 19.91 -10.78
N GLU A 32 -3.38 19.53 -11.96
CA GLU A 32 -4.57 20.13 -12.61
C GLU A 32 -5.82 19.88 -11.78
N PHE A 33 -6.03 18.63 -11.33
CA PHE A 33 -7.15 18.26 -10.47
C PHE A 33 -7.15 19.02 -9.14
N PHE A 34 -5.98 19.17 -8.51
CA PHE A 34 -5.84 19.94 -7.27
C PHE A 34 -6.00 21.46 -7.47
N GLY A 35 -6.09 21.93 -8.72
CA GLY A 35 -6.18 23.35 -9.06
C GLY A 35 -4.90 24.14 -8.78
N THR A 36 -3.78 23.47 -8.49
CA THR A 36 -2.51 24.12 -8.14
C THR A 36 -1.62 24.32 -9.36
N GLY A 37 -1.76 23.47 -10.39
CA GLY A 37 -0.85 23.43 -11.54
C GLY A 37 0.60 23.12 -11.17
N ARG A 38 0.89 22.80 -9.91
CA ARG A 38 2.22 22.59 -9.38
C ARG A 38 2.60 21.11 -9.49
N TYR A 39 3.44 20.81 -10.48
CA TYR A 39 4.08 19.49 -10.63
C TYR A 39 5.52 19.64 -11.13
N GLU A 40 6.44 18.83 -10.61
CA GLU A 40 7.88 18.97 -10.84
C GLU A 40 8.60 17.61 -10.86
N ASP A 41 9.74 17.54 -11.55
CA ASP A 41 10.68 16.42 -11.39
C ASP A 41 11.39 16.56 -10.04
N THR A 42 11.15 15.60 -9.15
CA THR A 42 11.71 15.57 -7.79
C THR A 42 12.64 14.40 -7.57
N ALA A 43 13.10 13.74 -8.65
CA ALA A 43 13.92 12.53 -8.56
C ALA A 43 15.20 12.72 -7.74
N ARG A 44 15.79 13.92 -7.76
CA ARG A 44 16.97 14.24 -6.92
C ARG A 44 16.69 14.16 -5.42
N ARG A 45 15.46 14.47 -4.99
CA ARG A 45 15.04 14.46 -3.58
C ARG A 45 14.42 13.13 -3.18
N ASN A 46 13.57 12.58 -4.05
CA ASN A 46 12.74 11.42 -3.74
C ASN A 46 13.30 10.09 -4.30
N GLY A 47 14.30 10.14 -5.19
CA GLY A 47 14.78 8.96 -5.92
C GLY A 47 13.79 8.49 -6.98
N TYR A 48 13.97 7.25 -7.46
CA TYR A 48 12.99 6.51 -8.29
C TYR A 48 12.41 7.27 -9.49
N CYS A 49 13.18 8.15 -10.13
CA CYS A 49 12.69 8.97 -11.27
C CYS A 49 11.35 9.68 -10.96
N THR A 50 11.19 10.13 -9.71
CA THR A 50 9.93 10.62 -9.17
C THR A 50 9.53 11.95 -9.76
N TRP A 51 8.26 12.05 -10.15
CA TRP A 51 7.56 13.32 -10.37
C TRP A 51 6.59 13.55 -9.21
N SER A 52 6.42 14.80 -8.80
CA SER A 52 5.54 15.15 -7.70
C SER A 52 4.47 16.14 -8.12
N ALA A 53 3.32 16.09 -7.45
CA ALA A 53 2.24 17.06 -7.53
C ALA A 53 1.83 17.46 -6.11
N TRP A 54 1.39 18.71 -5.93
CA TRP A 54 1.04 19.23 -4.60
C TRP A 54 -0.38 19.72 -4.53
N MET A 55 -1.02 19.43 -3.39
CA MET A 55 -2.27 20.05 -2.97
C MET A 55 -2.03 21.49 -2.50
N ALA A 56 -3.11 22.27 -2.36
CA ALA A 56 -3.05 23.65 -1.89
C ALA A 56 -2.47 23.80 -0.48
N ASP A 57 -2.64 22.78 0.37
CA ASP A 57 -2.08 22.72 1.73
C ASP A 57 -0.60 22.27 1.77
N GLY A 58 0.02 22.06 0.61
CA GLY A 58 1.41 21.66 0.48
C GLY A 58 1.68 20.16 0.64
N ARG A 59 0.66 19.33 0.88
CA ARG A 59 0.81 17.88 0.87
C ARG A 59 1.18 17.38 -0.52
N GLU A 60 2.12 16.43 -0.56
CA GLU A 60 2.75 15.97 -1.80
C GLU A 60 2.30 14.56 -2.19
N PHE A 61 1.74 14.45 -3.39
CA PHE A 61 1.58 13.18 -4.10
C PHE A 61 2.84 12.91 -4.92
N LYS A 62 3.36 11.69 -4.84
CA LYS A 62 4.54 11.26 -5.60
C LYS A 62 4.12 10.24 -6.66
N PHE A 63 4.75 10.32 -7.83
CA PHE A 63 4.59 9.40 -8.95
C PHE A 63 5.97 8.86 -9.28
N GLN A 64 6.29 7.70 -8.70
CA GLN A 64 7.62 7.13 -8.68
C GLN A 64 7.73 5.89 -9.56
N LYS A 65 8.95 5.50 -9.90
CA LYS A 65 9.22 4.31 -10.70
C LYS A 65 9.19 3.08 -9.79
N ASP A 66 8.31 2.13 -10.13
CA ASP A 66 8.41 0.77 -9.63
C ASP A 66 8.84 -0.19 -10.76
N VAL A 67 10.01 -0.79 -10.60
CA VAL A 67 10.59 -1.71 -11.57
C VAL A 67 9.80 -3.02 -11.70
N SER A 68 8.98 -3.37 -10.70
CA SER A 68 8.17 -4.58 -10.68
C SER A 68 7.07 -4.57 -11.74
N ILE A 69 6.58 -3.38 -12.11
CA ILE A 69 5.51 -3.19 -13.08
C ILE A 69 5.98 -3.56 -14.49
N ALA A 70 5.18 -4.33 -15.23
CA ALA A 70 5.46 -4.72 -16.61
C ALA A 70 5.04 -3.64 -17.63
N GLY A 71 5.90 -3.38 -18.62
CA GLY A 71 5.67 -2.38 -19.67
C GLY A 71 6.85 -1.43 -19.87
N PRO A 72 6.67 -0.37 -20.69
CA PRO A 72 7.71 0.62 -20.94
C PRO A 72 8.21 1.29 -19.66
N ASP A 73 9.52 1.47 -19.53
CA ASP A 73 10.16 1.98 -18.32
C ASP A 73 9.67 3.38 -17.91
N SER A 74 9.35 4.23 -18.90
CA SER A 74 8.77 5.56 -18.69
C SER A 74 7.38 5.55 -18.08
N GLN A 75 6.67 4.41 -18.15
CA GLN A 75 5.28 4.25 -17.73
C GLN A 75 5.12 3.37 -16.49
N LYS A 76 6.19 2.75 -16.00
CA LYS A 76 6.19 2.04 -14.72
C LYS A 76 5.99 3.05 -13.58
N CYS A 77 4.76 3.27 -13.14
CA CYS A 77 4.38 4.38 -12.28
C CYS A 77 3.69 3.87 -11.01
N GLU A 78 4.16 4.27 -9.84
CA GLU A 78 3.49 4.06 -8.56
C GLU A 78 3.10 5.43 -8.00
N MET A 79 1.81 5.65 -7.79
CA MET A 79 1.31 6.84 -7.09
C MET A 79 1.38 6.58 -5.59
N VAL A 80 2.10 7.43 -4.86
CA VAL A 80 2.21 7.38 -3.39
C VAL A 80 1.57 8.64 -2.80
N THR A 81 0.55 8.45 -1.98
CA THR A 81 -0.16 9.57 -1.34
C THR A 81 0.67 10.21 -0.22
N PRO A 82 0.39 11.46 0.15
CA PRO A 82 0.74 11.98 1.47
C PRO A 82 -0.04 11.23 2.56
N ILE A 83 0.17 11.59 3.84
CA ILE A 83 -0.70 11.13 4.92
C ILE A 83 -2.10 11.72 4.69
N LEU A 84 -3.09 10.84 4.63
CA LEU A 84 -4.49 11.14 4.40
C LEU A 84 -5.33 10.87 5.66
N THR A 85 -6.48 11.50 5.69
CA THR A 85 -7.56 11.29 6.65
C THR A 85 -8.83 10.86 5.92
N TYR A 86 -9.86 10.45 6.64
CA TYR A 86 -11.13 10.02 6.02
C TYR A 86 -11.74 11.10 5.10
N GLU A 87 -11.55 12.38 5.43
CA GLU A 87 -12.02 13.51 4.62
C GLU A 87 -11.34 13.58 3.24
N ASP A 88 -10.14 13.02 3.09
CA ASP A 88 -9.42 12.99 1.82
C ASP A 88 -9.88 11.85 0.88
N MET A 89 -10.78 10.96 1.34
CA MET A 89 -11.18 9.76 0.59
C MET A 89 -11.80 10.11 -0.76
N GLU A 90 -12.68 11.11 -0.81
CA GLU A 90 -13.32 11.54 -2.06
C GLU A 90 -12.28 12.10 -3.05
N THR A 91 -11.31 12.87 -2.55
CA THR A 91 -10.21 13.43 -3.36
C THR A 91 -9.35 12.31 -3.95
N LEU A 92 -9.00 11.30 -3.14
CA LEU A 92 -8.25 10.13 -3.61
C LEU A 92 -9.02 9.36 -4.68
N GLN A 93 -10.31 9.08 -4.43
CA GLN A 93 -11.15 8.35 -5.38
C GLN A 93 -11.27 9.08 -6.71
N GLU A 94 -11.48 10.41 -6.69
CA GLU A 94 -11.62 11.17 -7.94
C GLU A 94 -10.31 11.26 -8.71
N LEU A 95 -9.17 11.42 -8.03
CA LEU A 95 -7.86 11.35 -8.68
C LEU A 95 -7.65 9.99 -9.38
N VAL A 96 -8.02 8.88 -8.72
CA VAL A 96 -7.97 7.54 -9.33
C VAL A 96 -8.86 7.46 -10.58
N ARG A 97 -10.07 8.03 -10.54
CA ARG A 97 -10.98 8.07 -11.71
C ARG A 97 -10.37 8.89 -12.86
N ILE A 98 -9.71 10.02 -12.56
CA ILE A 98 -9.04 10.86 -13.56
C ILE A 98 -7.89 10.10 -14.23
N LEU A 99 -7.01 9.48 -13.45
CA LEU A 99 -5.89 8.69 -13.97
C LEU A 99 -6.38 7.53 -14.84
N ARG A 100 -7.45 6.84 -14.41
CA ARG A 100 -8.10 5.80 -15.21
C ARG A 100 -8.63 6.33 -16.54
N LYS A 101 -9.33 7.46 -16.53
CA LYS A 101 -9.89 8.11 -17.74
C LYS A 101 -8.78 8.55 -18.70
N ALA A 102 -7.62 8.93 -18.17
CA ALA A 102 -6.41 9.24 -18.94
C ALA A 102 -5.70 8.00 -19.50
N GLY A 103 -6.21 6.79 -19.22
CA GLY A 103 -5.70 5.53 -19.75
C GLY A 103 -4.73 4.79 -18.84
N ALA A 104 -4.47 5.27 -17.62
CA ALA A 104 -3.67 4.53 -16.65
C ALA A 104 -4.30 3.16 -16.39
N ARG A 105 -3.48 2.11 -16.40
CA ARG A 105 -3.90 0.71 -16.17
C ARG A 105 -3.23 0.15 -14.94
N SER A 106 -4.01 -0.39 -14.03
CA SER A 106 -3.51 -1.16 -12.90
C SER A 106 -4.19 -2.52 -12.94
N ASP A 107 -3.47 -3.57 -13.28
CA ASP A 107 -4.04 -4.91 -13.29
C ASP A 107 -2.95 -5.97 -13.15
N ALA A 108 -3.35 -7.21 -12.87
CA ALA A 108 -2.42 -8.32 -12.68
C ALA A 108 -1.53 -8.59 -13.90
N SER A 109 -1.98 -8.30 -15.14
CA SER A 109 -1.15 -8.47 -16.35
C SER A 109 0.03 -7.47 -16.40
N ARG A 110 -0.08 -6.38 -15.65
CA ARG A 110 1.00 -5.40 -15.45
C ARG A 110 1.80 -5.67 -14.19
N GLY A 111 1.43 -6.68 -13.40
CA GLY A 111 2.01 -6.93 -12.10
C GLY A 111 1.84 -5.72 -11.18
N CYS A 112 0.68 -5.05 -11.23
CA CYS A 112 0.33 -3.94 -10.36
C CYS A 112 -0.35 -4.45 -9.08
N GLY A 113 -0.09 -3.80 -7.96
CA GLY A 113 -0.83 -3.93 -6.71
C GLY A 113 -1.17 -2.58 -6.08
N VAL A 114 -1.97 -2.64 -5.00
CA VAL A 114 -2.20 -1.50 -4.09
C VAL A 114 -1.72 -1.86 -2.71
N HIS A 115 -0.98 -0.94 -2.10
CA HIS A 115 -0.62 -1.02 -0.69
C HIS A 115 -1.39 0.02 0.10
N ILE A 116 -2.01 -0.40 1.20
CA ILE A 116 -2.69 0.51 2.12
C ILE A 116 -1.89 0.57 3.42
N HIS A 117 -1.50 1.77 3.80
CA HIS A 117 -0.83 2.06 5.06
C HIS A 117 -1.83 2.65 6.03
N ILE A 118 -1.90 2.08 7.23
CA ILE A 118 -2.72 2.55 8.33
C ILE A 118 -1.79 3.04 9.44
N GLY A 119 -1.99 4.25 9.95
CA GLY A 119 -1.14 4.83 10.99
C GLY A 119 -1.08 3.94 12.23
N ALA A 120 0.12 3.61 12.72
CA ALA A 120 0.29 2.72 13.88
C ALA A 120 0.19 3.45 15.23
N LYS A 121 0.05 4.78 15.23
CA LYS A 121 -0.07 5.58 16.46
C LYS A 121 -1.30 5.13 17.26
N GLY A 122 -1.10 4.75 18.52
CA GLY A 122 -2.15 4.25 19.40
C GLY A 122 -2.32 2.73 19.39
N HIS A 123 -1.69 2.01 18.45
CA HIS A 123 -1.64 0.55 18.50
C HIS A 123 -0.66 0.05 19.56
N THR A 124 -1.09 -0.95 20.33
CA THR A 124 -0.27 -1.72 21.27
C THR A 124 0.04 -3.11 20.70
N PRO A 125 1.04 -3.82 21.24
CA PRO A 125 1.32 -5.21 20.89
C PRO A 125 0.07 -6.11 20.95
N GLN A 126 -0.80 -5.87 21.94
CA GLN A 126 -2.06 -6.59 22.07
C GLN A 126 -3.03 -6.29 20.91
N THR A 127 -3.16 -5.04 20.49
CA THR A 127 -4.01 -4.69 19.34
C THR A 127 -3.47 -5.23 18.01
N LEU A 128 -2.14 -5.21 17.82
CA LEU A 128 -1.50 -5.80 16.63
C LEU A 128 -1.64 -7.33 16.63
N ARG A 129 -1.54 -7.97 17.80
CA ARG A 129 -1.80 -9.41 17.92
C ARG A 129 -3.24 -9.75 17.55
N ASN A 130 -4.21 -8.95 18.01
CA ASN A 130 -5.61 -9.14 17.63
C ASN A 130 -5.79 -9.00 16.12
N LEU A 131 -5.18 -7.98 15.52
CA LEU A 131 -5.23 -7.78 14.07
C LEU A 131 -4.62 -8.95 13.30
N ALA A 132 -3.49 -9.49 13.75
CA ALA A 132 -2.87 -10.67 13.12
C ALA A 132 -3.81 -11.87 13.12
N ASN A 133 -4.48 -12.12 14.25
CA ASN A 133 -5.46 -13.21 14.36
C ASN A 133 -6.70 -12.99 13.47
N ILE A 134 -7.20 -11.75 13.40
CA ILE A 134 -8.34 -11.40 12.52
C ILE A 134 -7.97 -11.60 11.06
N MET A 135 -6.78 -11.14 10.64
CA MET A 135 -6.31 -11.35 9.27
C MET A 135 -6.19 -12.84 8.97
N ALA A 136 -5.55 -13.61 9.84
CA ALA A 136 -5.40 -15.05 9.65
C ALA A 136 -6.74 -15.80 9.55
N SER A 137 -7.78 -15.36 10.26
CA SER A 137 -9.09 -16.01 10.19
C SER A 137 -9.92 -15.63 8.96
N HIS A 138 -9.54 -14.58 8.22
CA HIS A 138 -10.31 -14.05 7.08
C HIS A 138 -9.51 -13.94 5.78
N GLU A 139 -8.20 -14.15 5.79
CA GLU A 139 -7.33 -13.93 4.63
C GLU A 139 -7.71 -14.76 3.41
N SER A 140 -8.23 -15.98 3.59
CA SER A 140 -8.75 -16.79 2.47
C SER A 140 -10.00 -16.16 1.84
N LEU A 141 -10.92 -15.65 2.66
CA LEU A 141 -12.12 -14.96 2.19
C LEU A 141 -11.78 -13.62 1.54
N ILE A 142 -10.80 -12.89 2.09
CA ILE A 142 -10.30 -11.63 1.53
C ILE A 142 -9.61 -11.91 0.19
N ALA A 143 -8.77 -12.95 0.10
CA ALA A 143 -8.09 -13.33 -1.13
C ALA A 143 -9.07 -13.76 -2.23
N GLU A 144 -10.11 -14.53 -1.86
CA GLU A 144 -11.18 -14.93 -2.79
C GLU A 144 -12.03 -13.73 -3.22
N ALA A 145 -12.42 -12.86 -2.29
CA ALA A 145 -13.22 -11.67 -2.61
C ALA A 145 -12.48 -10.65 -3.48
N LEU A 146 -11.15 -10.62 -3.41
CA LEU A 146 -10.29 -9.74 -4.21
C LEU A 146 -9.69 -10.43 -5.44
N ASP A 147 -10.05 -11.70 -5.70
CA ASP A 147 -9.54 -12.54 -6.80
C ASP A 147 -8.01 -12.45 -6.98
N LEU A 148 -7.26 -12.61 -5.90
CA LEU A 148 -5.81 -12.42 -5.91
C LEU A 148 -5.07 -13.55 -6.67
N ASP A 149 -4.08 -13.20 -7.49
CA ASP A 149 -3.25 -14.18 -8.18
C ASP A 149 -2.44 -15.05 -7.20
N HIS A 150 -2.66 -16.37 -7.27
CA HIS A 150 -1.96 -17.33 -6.41
C HIS A 150 -0.43 -17.32 -6.59
N GLY A 151 0.09 -16.95 -7.76
CA GLY A 151 1.52 -16.85 -8.03
C GLY A 151 2.16 -15.69 -7.24
N ARG A 152 1.49 -14.54 -7.18
CA ARG A 152 1.92 -13.39 -6.37
C ARG A 152 1.68 -13.58 -4.88
N MET A 153 0.59 -14.22 -4.45
CA MET A 153 0.38 -14.55 -3.04
C MET A 153 1.59 -15.33 -2.47
N ASN A 154 2.15 -16.25 -3.25
CA ASN A 154 3.31 -17.04 -2.80
C ASN A 154 4.64 -16.24 -2.73
N ARG A 155 4.73 -15.08 -3.38
CA ARG A 155 6.00 -14.34 -3.55
C ARG A 155 6.02 -12.97 -2.90
N TYR A 156 4.96 -12.19 -3.04
CA TYR A 156 4.94 -10.77 -2.70
C TYR A 156 3.86 -10.39 -1.67
N CYS A 157 2.83 -11.23 -1.53
CA CYS A 157 1.69 -11.03 -0.63
C CYS A 157 1.33 -12.33 0.09
N LYS A 158 2.27 -12.90 0.84
CA LYS A 158 2.03 -14.15 1.59
C LYS A 158 0.96 -13.95 2.65
N THR A 159 0.19 -14.99 2.91
CA THR A 159 -0.70 -15.05 4.07
C THR A 159 0.08 -14.89 5.38
N VAL A 160 -0.63 -14.68 6.47
CA VAL A 160 -0.03 -14.60 7.79
C VAL A 160 0.65 -15.93 8.10
N ASP A 161 1.95 -15.88 8.42
CA ASP A 161 2.73 -17.09 8.67
C ASP A 161 2.16 -17.85 9.90
N PRO A 162 1.77 -19.14 9.76
CA PRO A 162 1.27 -19.94 10.88
C PRO A 162 2.25 -20.04 12.05
N LYS A 163 3.57 -20.12 11.78
CA LYS A 163 4.63 -20.14 12.81
C LYS A 163 4.68 -18.81 13.55
N PHE A 164 4.51 -17.69 12.84
CA PHE A 164 4.39 -16.37 13.47
C PHE A 164 3.20 -16.32 14.44
N LEU A 165 2.01 -16.75 13.99
CA LEU A 165 0.80 -16.74 14.82
C LEU A 165 0.93 -17.63 16.05
N GLU A 166 1.49 -18.84 15.90
CA GLU A 166 1.69 -19.76 17.01
C GLU A 166 2.59 -19.11 18.09
N VAL A 167 3.76 -18.62 17.69
CA VAL A 167 4.72 -18.00 18.62
C VAL A 167 4.13 -16.73 19.23
N LEU A 168 3.46 -15.89 18.44
CA LEU A 168 2.84 -14.65 18.90
C LEU A 168 1.75 -14.91 19.93
N ASN A 169 0.88 -15.88 19.70
CA ASN A 169 -0.21 -16.22 20.62
C ASN A 169 0.25 -16.99 21.85
N LYS A 170 1.37 -17.71 21.77
CA LYS A 170 2.02 -18.35 22.92
C LYS A 170 2.72 -17.32 23.81
N LYS A 171 3.55 -16.45 23.22
CA LYS A 171 4.37 -15.48 23.97
C LYS A 171 3.59 -14.26 24.44
N LYS A 172 2.61 -13.79 23.66
CA LYS A 172 1.79 -12.59 23.95
C LYS A 172 2.66 -11.41 24.39
N PRO A 173 3.51 -10.86 23.50
CA PRO A 173 4.46 -9.83 23.87
C PRO A 173 3.76 -8.58 24.40
N ASP A 174 4.29 -7.99 25.47
CA ASP A 174 3.77 -6.76 26.08
C ASP A 174 4.46 -5.49 25.56
N THR A 175 5.55 -5.63 24.80
CA THR A 175 6.32 -4.51 24.22
C THR A 175 6.38 -4.59 22.70
N MET A 176 6.49 -3.43 22.04
CA MET A 176 6.65 -3.38 20.58
C MET A 176 7.96 -4.03 20.14
N ALA A 177 9.03 -3.90 20.93
CA ALA A 177 10.30 -4.56 20.66
C ALA A 177 10.15 -6.09 20.70
N GLY A 178 9.49 -6.64 21.72
CA GLY A 178 9.22 -8.07 21.80
C GLY A 178 8.31 -8.58 20.68
N PHE A 179 7.34 -7.77 20.24
CA PHE A 179 6.54 -8.09 19.05
C PHE A 179 7.41 -8.12 17.79
N ALA A 180 8.26 -7.11 17.59
CA ALA A 180 9.17 -7.05 16.44
C ALA A 180 10.12 -8.25 16.41
N ASP A 181 10.68 -8.65 17.55
CA ASP A 181 11.53 -9.84 17.64
C ASP A 181 10.80 -11.10 17.18
N ILE A 182 9.56 -11.29 17.62
CA ILE A 182 8.75 -12.42 17.15
C ILE A 182 8.56 -12.34 15.64
N TRP A 183 8.14 -11.19 15.10
CA TRP A 183 7.93 -10.99 13.67
C TRP A 183 9.17 -11.36 12.86
N TYR A 184 10.33 -10.77 13.18
CA TYR A 184 11.53 -10.97 12.38
C TYR A 184 12.14 -12.37 12.55
N THR A 185 12.16 -12.95 13.75
CA THR A 185 12.73 -14.28 13.97
C THR A 185 11.88 -15.38 13.34
N THR A 186 10.55 -15.29 13.37
CA THR A 186 9.72 -16.35 12.75
C THR A 186 9.81 -16.34 11.23
N GLN A 187 10.09 -15.18 10.64
CA GLN A 187 10.24 -14.92 9.21
C GLN A 187 11.68 -15.15 8.69
N ASP A 188 12.61 -15.60 9.55
CA ASP A 188 14.04 -15.73 9.25
C ASP A 188 14.66 -14.43 8.67
N ALA A 189 14.22 -13.28 9.19
CA ALA A 189 14.44 -11.95 8.60
C ALA A 189 15.03 -10.95 9.61
N GLU A 190 15.90 -11.41 10.51
CA GLU A 190 16.43 -10.59 11.61
C GLU A 190 17.42 -9.51 11.19
N TYR A 191 17.97 -9.61 9.98
CA TYR A 191 18.92 -8.66 9.40
C TYR A 191 18.22 -7.36 8.96
N GLY A 192 18.94 -6.24 8.91
CA GLY A 192 18.46 -5.04 8.20
C GLY A 192 17.09 -4.51 8.62
N ARG A 193 16.67 -4.65 9.89
CA ARG A 193 15.31 -4.29 10.36
C ARG A 193 14.93 -2.82 10.18
N SER A 194 15.92 -1.93 9.99
CA SER A 194 15.73 -0.51 9.67
C SER A 194 15.77 -0.20 8.17
N GLN A 195 16.11 -1.17 7.33
CA GLN A 195 16.17 -1.00 5.88
C GLN A 195 14.77 -1.08 5.30
N HIS A 196 14.52 -0.35 4.21
CA HIS A 196 13.25 -0.46 3.47
C HIS A 196 13.05 -1.88 2.90
N TYR A 197 14.12 -2.52 2.45
CA TYR A 197 14.10 -3.88 1.92
C TYR A 197 14.54 -4.88 2.99
N ASN A 198 13.57 -5.61 3.53
CA ASN A 198 13.75 -6.77 4.40
C ASN A 198 12.79 -7.88 3.93
N SER A 199 13.20 -9.14 3.95
CA SER A 199 12.38 -10.24 3.43
C SER A 199 11.05 -10.46 4.15
N SER A 200 10.92 -10.03 5.42
CA SER A 200 9.65 -10.13 6.15
C SER A 200 8.54 -9.22 5.61
N ARG A 201 8.84 -8.30 4.68
CA ARG A 201 7.85 -7.36 4.16
C ARG A 201 6.78 -8.00 3.27
N TYR A 202 7.04 -9.18 2.70
CA TYR A 202 6.23 -9.76 1.63
C TYR A 202 5.02 -10.56 2.13
N HIS A 203 4.21 -9.91 2.97
CA HIS A 203 2.99 -10.47 3.56
C HIS A 203 1.80 -9.54 3.35
N MET A 204 0.62 -10.12 3.17
CA MET A 204 -0.67 -9.44 3.11
C MET A 204 -0.85 -8.47 4.27
N LEU A 205 -0.51 -8.92 5.49
CA LEU A 205 -0.36 -8.08 6.67
C LEU A 205 1.13 -7.92 6.95
N ASN A 206 1.69 -6.76 6.63
CA ASN A 206 3.11 -6.49 6.77
C ASN A 206 3.40 -5.62 8.00
N TYR A 207 3.98 -6.24 9.03
CA TYR A 207 4.44 -5.52 10.22
C TYR A 207 5.85 -4.97 10.15
N HIS A 208 6.65 -5.29 9.13
CA HIS A 208 7.91 -4.59 8.91
C HIS A 208 7.69 -3.07 8.79
N ALA A 209 6.62 -2.66 8.07
CA ALA A 209 6.23 -1.25 7.97
C ALA A 209 5.89 -0.61 9.33
N THR A 210 5.41 -1.38 10.30
CA THR A 210 5.11 -0.85 11.65
C THR A 210 6.41 -0.43 12.32
N PHE A 211 7.47 -1.22 12.18
CA PHE A 211 8.74 -1.00 12.86
C PHE A 211 9.68 -0.07 12.09
N SER A 212 9.57 0.02 10.77
CA SER A 212 10.43 0.85 9.93
C SER A 212 9.79 2.18 9.51
N LYS A 213 8.47 2.25 9.37
CA LYS A 213 7.74 3.43 8.87
C LYS A 213 6.69 3.97 9.86
N GLY A 214 6.34 3.23 10.91
CA GLY A 214 5.29 3.63 11.86
C GLY A 214 3.86 3.42 11.32
N THR A 215 3.66 2.51 10.37
CA THR A 215 2.35 2.19 9.78
C THR A 215 2.14 0.69 9.68
N ILE A 216 0.92 0.21 9.87
CA ILE A 216 0.53 -1.15 9.50
C ILE A 216 0.29 -1.15 7.99
N GLU A 217 0.99 -1.99 7.23
CA GLU A 217 0.84 -2.07 5.77
C GLU A 217 0.01 -3.30 5.39
N TYR A 218 -0.93 -3.11 4.48
CA TYR A 218 -1.70 -4.14 3.83
C TYR A 218 -1.34 -4.23 2.36
N ARG A 219 -0.78 -5.37 1.94
CA ARG A 219 -0.36 -5.65 0.57
C ARG A 219 -1.42 -6.54 -0.10
N LEU A 220 -2.62 -5.98 -0.29
CA LEU A 220 -3.83 -6.78 -0.42
C LEU A 220 -4.57 -6.66 -1.75
N PHE A 221 -4.28 -5.68 -2.61
CA PHE A 221 -5.17 -5.45 -3.74
C PHE A 221 -4.46 -5.65 -5.06
N GLU A 222 -5.07 -6.50 -5.86
CA GLU A 222 -4.92 -6.52 -7.30
C GLU A 222 -6.26 -6.13 -7.87
N PHE A 223 -6.24 -5.38 -8.96
CA PHE A 223 -7.45 -5.22 -9.73
C PHE A 223 -7.42 -6.28 -10.82
N GLU A 224 -8.53 -7.00 -10.95
CA GLU A 224 -8.73 -7.90 -12.08
C GLU A 224 -8.47 -7.15 -13.40
N ALA A 225 -7.96 -7.88 -14.39
CA ALA A 225 -7.96 -7.39 -15.75
C ALA A 225 -9.40 -7.01 -16.14
N PRO A 226 -9.60 -5.89 -16.84
CA PRO A 226 -10.96 -5.40 -17.10
C PRO A 226 -11.76 -6.42 -17.92
N LYS A 227 -12.90 -6.87 -17.38
CA LYS A 227 -13.89 -7.74 -18.05
C LYS A 227 -15.27 -7.05 -18.11
N ASP A 228 -16.15 -7.55 -18.98
CA ASP A 228 -17.55 -7.10 -19.08
C ASP A 228 -17.76 -5.59 -19.31
N GLY A 229 -16.92 -4.99 -20.16
CA GLY A 229 -17.01 -3.56 -20.51
C GLY A 229 -16.41 -2.60 -19.48
N LYS A 230 -15.91 -3.11 -18.35
CA LYS A 230 -15.07 -2.32 -17.42
C LYS A 230 -13.74 -1.97 -18.11
N GLN A 231 -13.17 -0.82 -17.76
CA GLN A 231 -11.91 -0.35 -18.33
C GLN A 231 -10.80 -0.22 -17.27
N ASN A 232 -9.60 -0.64 -17.67
CA ASN A 232 -8.30 -0.28 -17.08
C ASN A 232 -8.00 -0.67 -15.61
N GLY A 233 -8.82 -1.50 -14.96
CA GLY A 233 -8.48 -2.12 -13.68
C GLY A 233 -8.23 -1.11 -12.56
N LEU A 234 -8.70 0.13 -12.64
CA LEU A 234 -8.57 1.08 -11.53
C LEU A 234 -9.97 1.37 -11.00
N HIS A 235 -10.47 0.56 -10.08
CA HIS A 235 -11.84 0.73 -9.58
C HIS A 235 -11.86 1.55 -8.29
N ALA A 236 -12.17 2.83 -8.40
CA ALA A 236 -12.70 3.61 -7.28
C ALA A 236 -14.23 3.47 -7.32
N GLY A 237 -14.82 3.02 -6.21
CA GLY A 237 -16.27 2.82 -6.03
C GLY A 237 -17.11 4.04 -6.37
#